data_AF-V7DC99-F1
#
_entry.id   AF-V7DC99-F1
#
_cell.length_a   1.000
_cell.length_b   1.000
_cell.length_c   1.000
_cell.angle_alpha   90.00
_cell.angle_beta   90.00
_cell.angle_gamma   90.00
#
_symmetry.space_group_name_H-M   'P 1'
#
loop_
_entity.id
_entity.type
_entity.pdbx_description
1 polymer ?
#
loop_
_entity_poly.entity_id
_entity_poly.type
_entity_poly.pdbx_seq_one_letter_code
_entity_poly.pdbx_strand_id
1 'polypeptide(L)' 'MEQFAAWLHVLERQAPAQLLVRLEQEADGAWQEAERVFLVADSWPFTSKA' A
#
# COMPACT_ATOMS: atom_id res chain seq x y z
N MET A 1 -1.16 -10.74 7.54
CA MET A 1 -0.51 -10.98 6.23
C MET A 1 -1.50 -11.21 5.09
N GLU A 2 -2.64 -11.89 5.30
CA GLU A 2 -3.57 -12.23 4.20
C GLU A 2 -4.20 -11.02 3.50
N GLN A 3 -4.56 -9.95 4.23
CA GLN A 3 -5.09 -8.71 3.63
C GLN A 3 -4.09 -8.01 2.70
N PHE A 4 -2.81 -7.99 3.08
CA PHE A 4 -1.77 -7.43 2.22
C PHE A 4 -1.58 -8.26 0.95
N ALA A 5 -1.56 -9.59 1.07
CA ALA A 5 -1.46 -10.49 -0.08
C ALA A 5 -2.69 -10.37 -1.02
N ALA A 6 -3.89 -10.22 -0.47
CA ALA A 6 -5.11 -10.00 -1.24
C ALA A 6 -5.05 -8.67 -2.02
N TRP A 7 -4.55 -7.60 -1.41
CA TRP A 7 -4.35 -6.31 -2.08
C TRP A 7 -3.31 -6.39 -3.19
N LEU A 8 -2.21 -7.13 -3.01
CA LEU A 8 -1.23 -7.37 -4.06
C LEU A 8 -1.83 -8.14 -5.25
N HIS A 9 -2.73 -9.10 -4.99
CA HIS A 9 -3.34 -9.89 -6.06
C HIS A 9 -4.25 -9.09 -6.99
N VAL A 10 -4.90 -8.03 -6.47
CA VAL A 10 -5.78 -7.17 -7.26
C VAL A 10 -5.07 -5.94 -7.83
N LEU A 11 -3.76 -5.80 -7.61
CA LEU A 11 -3.01 -4.64 -8.08
C LEU A 11 -2.90 -4.67 -9.62
N GLU A 12 -3.42 -3.63 -10.26
CA GLU A 12 -3.27 -3.48 -11.71
C GLU A 12 -1.80 -3.28 -12.08
N ARG A 13 -1.38 -3.86 -13.21
CA ARG A 13 0.03 -3.78 -13.69
C ARG A 13 0.51 -2.33 -13.84
N GLN A 14 -0.37 -1.41 -14.21
CA GLN A 14 -0.07 0.01 -14.41
C GLN A 14 -0.56 0.89 -13.26
N ALA A 15 -0.82 0.30 -12.08
CA ALA A 15 -1.30 1.06 -10.94
C ALA A 15 -0.32 2.19 -10.59
N PRO A 16 -0.82 3.39 -10.24
CA PRO A 16 0.03 4.46 -9.73
C PRO A 16 0.68 4.01 -8.42
N ALA A 17 1.76 4.68 -8.04
CA ALA A 17 2.38 4.49 -6.73
C ALA A 17 1.36 4.79 -5.62
N GLN A 18 1.31 3.92 -4.61
CA GLN A 18 0.37 3.98 -3.50
C GLN A 18 1.12 3.95 -2.16
N LEU A 19 0.61 4.71 -1.19
CA LEU A 19 1.09 4.68 0.19
C LEU A 19 0.08 3.92 1.05
N LEU A 20 0.46 2.75 1.54
CA LEU A 20 -0.34 1.96 2.47
C LEU A 20 0.19 2.18 3.88
N VAL A 21 -0.72 2.48 4.80
CA VAL A 21 -0.41 2.68 6.22
C VAL A 21 -1.24 1.70 7.02
N ARG A 22 -0.57 0.93 7.88
CA ARG A 22 -1.23 0.05 8.83
C ARG A 22 -1.30 0.76 10.17
N LEU A 23 -2.53 0.98 10.63
CA LEU A 23 -2.79 1.55 11.94
C LEU A 23 -2.98 0.43 12.95
N GLU A 24 -2.42 0.61 14.14
CA GLU A 24 -2.68 -0.22 15.31
C GLU A 24 -3.24 0.66 16.42
N GLN A 25 -4.18 0.09 17.18
CA GLN A 25 -4.73 0.77 18.34
C GLN A 25 -3.88 0.41 19.55
N GLU A 26 -3.38 1.43 20.22
CA GLU A 26 -2.65 1.33 21.47
C GLU A 26 -3.57 0.95 22.63
N ALA A 27 -2.97 0.54 23.76
CA ALA A 27 -3.71 0.14 24.95
C ALA A 27 -4.57 1.28 25.55
N ASP A 28 -4.21 2.53 25.28
CA ASP A 28 -4.97 3.72 25.69
C ASP A 28 -6.07 4.12 24.69
N GLY A 29 -6.20 3.38 23.59
CA GLY A 29 -7.18 3.61 22.52
C GLY A 29 -6.72 4.57 21.44
N ALA A 30 -5.51 5.15 21.52
CA ALA A 30 -4.93 5.95 20.47
C ALA A 30 -4.58 5.10 19.24
N TRP A 31 -4.66 5.68 18.04
CA TRP A 31 -4.20 5.02 16.84
C TRP A 31 -2.80 5.49 16.50
N GLN A 32 -1.89 4.54 16.26
CA GLN A 32 -0.56 4.84 15.76
C GLN A 32 -0.30 4.15 14.42
N GLU A 33 0.55 4.78 13.62
CA GLU A 33 1.10 4.13 12.44
C GLU A 33 2.12 3.07 12.87
N ALA A 34 1.76 1.80 12.74
CA ALA A 34 2.67 0.70 13.03
C ALA A 34 3.59 0.40 11.86
N GLU A 35 3.11 0.60 10.62
CA GLU A 35 3.86 0.28 9.42
C GLU A 35 3.42 1.13 8.23
N ARG A 36 4.39 1.46 7.38
CA ARG A 36 4.20 2.24 6.16
C ARG A 36 4.91 1.55 5.00
N VAL A 37 4.17 1.29 3.93
CA VAL A 37 4.69 0.65 2.72
C VAL A 37 4.42 1.53 1.52
N PHE A 38 5.46 1.77 0.72
CA PHE A 38 5.34 2.40 -0.58
C PHE A 38 5.21 1.31 -1.64
N LEU A 39 4.00 1.15 -2.17
CA LEU A 39 3.69 0.14 -3.17
C LEU A 39 3.80 0.74 -4.56
N VAL A 40 4.57 0.11 -5.42
CA VAL A 40 4.68 0.45 -6.85
C VAL A 40 4.40 -0.79 -7.66
N ALA A 41 3.71 -0.62 -8.79
CA ALA A 41 3.55 -1.72 -9.73
C ALA A 41 4.87 -2.04 -10.44
N ASP A 42 5.03 -3.26 -10.95
CA ASP A 42 6.28 -3.70 -11.60
C ASP A 42 6.69 -2.81 -12.78
N SER A 43 5.72 -2.21 -13.49
CA SER A 43 6.00 -1.31 -14.61
C SER A 43 6.24 0.14 -14.19
N TRP A 44 6.42 0.41 -12.89
CA TRP A 44 6.77 1.73 -12.40
C TRP A 44 8.23 2.09 -12.76
N PRO A 45 8.53 3.35 -13.11
CA PRO A 45 7.59 4.45 -13.34
C PRO A 45 6.92 4.29 -14.71
N PHE A 46 5.61 4.12 -14.74
CA PHE A 46 4.88 4.18 -15.99
C PHE A 46 4.69 5.65 -16.35
N THR A 47 5.54 6.16 -17.24
CA THR A 47 5.33 7.48 -17.83
C THR A 47 4.33 7.32 -18.96
N SER A 48 3.04 7.56 -18.69
CA SER A 48 2.09 7.85 -19.77
C SER A 48 2.56 9.14 -20.43
N LYS A 49 3.23 9.04 -21.57
CA LYS A 49 3.41 10.22 -22.43
C LYS A 49 2.04 10.51 -23.03
N ALA A 50 1.54 11.72 -22.74
CA ALA A 50 0.25 12.26 -23.16
C ALA A 50 -0.08 12.04 -24.65
#